data_AF-A0A2L2XIC8-F1
#
_entry.id   AF-A0A2L2XIC8-F1
#
_cell.length_a   1.000
_cell.length_b   1.000
_cell.length_c   1.000
_cell.angle_alpha   90.00
_cell.angle_beta   90.00
_cell.angle_gamma   90.00
#
_symmetry.space_group_name_H-M   'P 1'
#
loop_
_entity.id
_entity.type
_entity.pdbx_description
1 polymer ?
#
loop_
_entity_poly.entity_id
_entity_poly.type
_entity_poly.pdbx_seq_one_letter_code
_entity_poly.pdbx_strand_id
1 'polypeptide(L)' 'MDQLNFAEVFIKCRGNIKDVEKELGISYPTVRSKIENLIVSLGYAPIKEKSDNSSEVIDKLEKGEITAEQALNLLKK' A
#
# COMPACT_ATOMS: atom_id res chain seq x y z
N MET A 1 -11.33 -7.93 -11.50
CA MET A 1 -10.37 -9.03 -11.30
C MET A 1 -10.76 -9.74 -10.02
N ASP A 2 -11.05 -11.03 -10.11
CA ASP A 2 -11.35 -11.87 -8.96
C ASP A 2 -10.13 -12.07 -8.05
N GLN A 3 -10.37 -12.41 -6.78
CA GLN A 3 -9.31 -12.56 -5.78
C GLN A 3 -8.34 -13.70 -6.09
N LEU A 4 -8.87 -14.83 -6.59
CA LEU A 4 -8.08 -15.97 -7.07
C LEU A 4 -7.12 -15.54 -8.20
N ASN A 5 -7.63 -14.81 -9.20
CA ASN A 5 -6.82 -14.31 -10.31
C ASN A 5 -5.71 -13.37 -9.81
N PHE A 6 -6.00 -12.51 -8.83
CA PHE A 6 -4.98 -11.66 -8.23
C PHE A 6 -3.92 -12.47 -7.47
N ALA A 7 -4.33 -13.50 -6.71
CA ALA A 7 -3.41 -14.37 -5.99
C ALA A 7 -2.48 -15.13 -6.95
N GLU A 8 -3.01 -15.66 -8.05
CA GLU A 8 -2.20 -16.32 -9.09
C GLU A 8 -1.14 -15.39 -9.68
N VAL A 9 -1.53 -14.16 -10.04
CA VAL A 9 -0.59 -13.16 -10.56
C VAL A 9 0.46 -12.79 -9.52
N PHE A 10 0.04 -12.56 -8.27
CA PHE A 10 0.95 -12.24 -7.17
C PHE A 10 2.00 -13.34 -6.97
N ILE A 11 1.59 -14.62 -6.98
CA ILE A 11 2.48 -15.77 -6.87
C ILE A 11 3.36 -15.94 -8.11
N LYS A 12 2.82 -15.73 -9.33
CA LYS A 12 3.60 -15.72 -10.58
C LYS A 12 4.74 -14.69 -10.53
N CYS A 13 4.47 -13.53 -9.95
CA CYS A 13 5.46 -12.48 -9.70
C CYS A 13 6.33 -12.72 -8.45
N ARG A 14 6.22 -13.89 -7.79
CA ARG A 14 6.98 -14.26 -6.57
C ARG A 14 6.80 -13.26 -5.42
N GLY A 15 5.66 -12.57 -5.37
CA GLY A 15 5.37 -11.52 -4.41
C GLY A 15 6.08 -10.18 -4.67
N ASN A 16 6.79 -10.01 -5.80
CA ASN A 16 7.41 -8.73 -6.15
C ASN A 16 6.35 -7.71 -6.59
N ILE A 17 6.07 -6.72 -5.75
CA ILE A 17 5.06 -5.70 -6.00
C ILE A 17 5.32 -4.94 -7.30
N LYS A 18 6.58 -4.61 -7.62
CA LYS A 18 6.91 -3.89 -8.86
C LYS A 18 6.59 -4.70 -10.12
N ASP A 19 6.74 -6.02 -10.05
CA ASP A 19 6.43 -6.89 -11.17
C ASP A 19 4.91 -7.05 -11.31
N VAL A 20 4.18 -7.09 -10.18
CA VAL A 20 2.71 -7.10 -10.17
C VAL A 20 2.13 -5.79 -10.71
N GLU A 21 2.70 -4.64 -10.35
CA GLU A 21 2.32 -3.33 -10.90
C GLU A 21 2.44 -3.32 -12.43
N LYS A 22 3.56 -3.83 -12.96
CA LYS A 22 3.80 -3.91 -14.41
C LYS A 22 2.87 -4.89 -15.10
N GLU A 23 2.68 -6.08 -14.53
CA GLU A 23 1.84 -7.14 -15.09
C GLU A 23 0.37 -6.70 -15.15
N LEU A 24 -0.10 -6.00 -14.12
CA LEU A 24 -1.51 -5.58 -14.00
C LEU A 24 -1.78 -4.15 -14.46
N GLY A 25 -0.74 -3.36 -14.75
CA GLY A 25 -0.87 -1.96 -15.15
C GLY A 25 -1.50 -1.07 -14.07
N ILE A 26 -1.29 -1.38 -12.80
CA ILE A 26 -1.85 -0.65 -11.65
C ILE A 26 -0.75 -0.08 -10.76
N SER A 27 -1.09 0.95 -10.00
CA SER A 27 -0.14 1.61 -9.09
C SER A 27 0.16 0.79 -7.84
N TYR A 28 1.33 1.01 -7.24
CA TYR A 28 1.78 0.39 -6.00
C TYR A 28 0.75 0.43 -4.87
N PRO A 29 0.08 1.57 -4.58
CA PRO A 29 -0.97 1.62 -3.55
C PRO A 29 -2.14 0.69 -3.87
N THR A 30 -2.47 0.53 -5.15
CA THR A 30 -3.53 -0.37 -5.60
C THR A 30 -3.14 -1.83 -5.41
N VAL A 31 -1.90 -2.21 -5.71
CA VAL A 31 -1.40 -3.57 -5.44
C VAL A 31 -1.44 -3.85 -3.94
N ARG A 32 -0.96 -2.92 -3.10
CA ARG A 32 -0.98 -3.05 -1.64
C ARG A 32 -2.41 -3.24 -1.12
N SER A 33 -3.35 -2.41 -1.55
CA SER A 33 -4.77 -2.56 -1.18
C SER A 33 -5.36 -3.91 -1.61
N LYS A 34 -5.00 -4.43 -2.79
CA LYS A 34 -5.43 -5.76 -3.24
C LYS A 34 -4.85 -6.88 -2.38
N ILE A 35 -3.60 -6.76 -1.93
CA ILE A 35 -2.97 -7.73 -1.00
C ILE A 35 -3.73 -7.72 0.33
N GLU A 36 -4.01 -6.56 0.92
CA GLU A 36 -4.78 -6.46 2.16
C GLU A 36 -6.16 -7.11 2.05
N ASN A 37 -6.88 -6.81 0.96
CA ASN A 37 -8.19 -7.41 0.69
C ASN A 37 -8.10 -8.94 0.51
N LEU A 38 -7.03 -9.45 -0.12
CA LEU A 38 -6.80 -10.88 -0.26
C LEU A 38 -6.54 -11.54 1.10
N ILE A 39 -5.72 -10.92 1.95
CA ILE A 39 -5.41 -11.40 3.32
C ILE A 39 -6.70 -11.52 4.14
N VAL A 40 -7.54 -10.48 4.13
CA VAL A 40 -8.84 -10.47 4.82
C VAL A 40 -9.75 -11.59 4.31
N SER A 41 -9.78 -11.81 3.00
CA SER A 41 -10.65 -12.80 2.38
C SER A 41 -10.18 -14.24 2.61
N LEU A 42 -8.90 -14.43 2.89
CA LEU A 42 -8.32 -15.68 3.37
C LEU A 42 -8.59 -15.92 4.87
N GLY A 43 -9.28 -15.00 5.57
CA GLY A 43 -9.63 -15.12 6.99
C GLY A 43 -8.51 -14.69 7.94
N TYR A 44 -7.44 -14.07 7.43
CA TYR A 44 -6.37 -13.53 8.26
C TYR A 44 -6.63 -12.06 8.60
N ALA A 45 -6.18 -11.64 9.78
CA ALA A 45 -6.18 -10.23 10.11
C ALA A 45 -5.13 -9.51 9.23
N PRO A 46 -5.46 -8.34 8.65
CA PRO A 46 -4.48 -7.56 7.91
C PRO A 46 -3.30 -7.24 8.83
N ILE A 47 -2.10 -7.52 8.35
CA ILE A 47 -0.88 -7.14 9.06
C ILE A 47 -0.89 -5.61 8.97
N LYS A 48 -1.21 -4.94 10.08
CA LYS A 48 -0.91 -3.51 10.20
C LYS A 48 0.60 -3.37 10.16
N GLU A 49 1.17 -3.29 8.96
CA GLU A 49 2.46 -2.66 8.77
C GLU A 49 2.34 -1.31 9.47
N LYS A 50 3.30 -0.99 10.34
CA LYS A 50 3.39 0.35 10.95
C LYS A 50 3.18 1.31 9.81
N SER A 51 2.04 1.99 9.81
CA SER A 51 1.60 2.82 8.71
C SER A 51 2.78 3.68 8.29
N ASP A 52 3.14 3.61 7.02
CA ASP A 52 3.92 4.68 6.40
C ASP A 52 3.04 5.93 6.56
N ASN A 53 3.19 6.61 7.71
CA ASN A 53 2.47 7.83 8.05
C ASN A 53 2.73 8.92 7.03
N SER A 54 3.64 8.68 6.07
CA SER A 54 3.89 9.48 4.90
C SER A 54 2.62 9.94 4.20
N SER A 55 1.62 9.07 3.99
CA SER A 55 0.37 9.51 3.36
C SER A 55 -0.41 10.49 4.24
N GLU A 56 -0.54 10.20 5.53
CA GLU A 56 -1.24 11.09 6.48
C GLU A 56 -0.50 12.42 6.70
N VAL A 57 0.84 12.39 6.66
CA VAL A 57 1.69 13.57 6.79
C VAL A 57 1.56 14.45 5.54
N ILE A 58 1.49 13.85 4.36
CA ILE A 58 1.25 14.57 3.10
C ILE A 58 -0.15 15.22 3.12
N ASP A 59 -1.19 14.47 3.50
CA ASP A 59 -2.56 15.01 3.58
C ASP A 59 -2.67 16.19 4.57
N LYS A 60 -2.00 16.10 5.72
CA LYS A 60 -1.96 17.20 6.71
C LYS A 60 -1.20 18.42 6.21
N LEU A 61 -0.15 18.22 5.42
CA LEU A 61 0.60 19.31 4.81
C LEU A 61 -0.23 20.03 3.75
N GLU A 62 -0.94 19.28 2.89
CA GLU A 62 -1.83 19.86 1.86
C GLU A 62 -2.99 20.65 2.47
N LYS A 63 -3.52 20.20 3.60
CA LYS A 63 -4.57 20.92 4.37
C LYS A 63 -4.04 22.10 5.17
N GLY A 64 -2.72 22.30 5.23
CA GLY A 64 -2.08 23.34 6.05
C GLY A 64 -2.17 23.12 7.55
N GLU A 65 -2.49 21.89 7.99
CA GLU A 65 -2.56 21.51 9.41
C GLU A 65 -1.17 21.40 10.05
N ILE A 66 -0.14 21.15 9.23
CA ILE A 66 1.27 21.10 9.64
C ILE A 66 2.14 21.89 8.67
N THR A 67 3.28 22.37 9.14
CA THR A 67 4.29 23.01 8.29
C THR A 67 5.16 21.98 7.58
N ALA A 68 5.83 22.39 6.49
CA ALA A 68 6.78 21.55 5.77
C ALA A 68 7.89 21.01 6.71
N GLU A 69 8.31 21.80 7.71
CA GLU A 69 9.31 21.41 8.70
C GLU A 69 8.80 20.33 9.67
N GLN A 70 7.53 20.43 10.08
CA GLN A 70 6.87 19.41 10.90
C GLN A 70 6.65 18.12 10.12
N ALA A 71 6.27 18.21 8.85
CA ALA A 71 6.14 17.06 7.95
C ALA A 71 7.48 16.33 7.80
N LEU A 72 8.58 17.06 7.59
CA LEU A 72 9.93 16.49 7.49
C LEU A 72 10.34 15.73 8.75
N ASN A 73 10.00 16.22 9.95
CA ASN A 73 10.30 15.53 11.20
C ASN A 73 9.45 14.25 11.39
N LEU A 74 8.19 14.26 10.95
CA LEU A 74 7.31 13.09 11.03
C LEU A 74 7.71 11.98 10.05
N LEU A 75 8.34 12.35 8.92
CA LEU A 75 8.81 11.44 7.87
C LEU A 75 10.21 10.85 8.13
N LYS A 76 11.06 11.52 8.92
CA LYS A 76 12.45 11.11 9.18
C LYS A 76 12.62 9.95 10.17
N LYS A 77 11.55 9.24 10.52
CA LYS A 77 11.60 8.14 11.49
C LYS A 77 11.97 6.81 10.85
#